data_AF-A0A523N457-F1
#
_entry.id   AF-A0A523N457-F1
#
_cell.length_a   1.000
_cell.length_b   1.000
_cell.length_c   1.000
_cell.angle_alpha   90.00
_cell.angle_beta   90.00
_cell.angle_gamma   90.00
#
_symmetry.space_group_name_H-M   'P 1'
#
loop_
_entity.id
_entity.type
_entity.pdbx_description
1 polymer ?
#
loop_
_entity_poly.entity_id
_entity_poly.type
_entity_poly.pdbx_seq_one_letter_code
_entity_poly.pdbx_strand_id
1 'polypeptide(L)' 'MADQFGNGVQGEPVQWQVLSGGGQVIGSGSMISGKFGLAQIQGWQLGPTPGQNTLEAAVSSFPVVHFTATATP' A
#
# COMPACT_ATOMS: atom_id res chain seq x y z
N MET A 1 7.13 -5.71 6.11
CA MET A 1 7.63 -6.98 5.58
C MET A 1 8.80 -7.47 6.41
N ALA A 2 8.92 -8.77 6.62
CA ALA A 2 9.94 -9.37 7.49
C ALA A 2 10.55 -10.62 6.83
N ASP A 3 11.80 -10.91 7.15
CA ASP A 3 12.49 -12.12 6.74
C ASP A 3 11.95 -13.36 7.49
N GLN A 4 12.48 -14.54 7.16
CA GLN A 4 12.10 -15.81 7.78
C GLN A 4 12.39 -15.89 9.30
N PHE A 5 13.20 -14.98 9.83
CA PHE A 5 13.55 -14.88 11.25
C PHE A 5 12.78 -13.76 11.97
N GLY A 6 11.89 -13.06 11.27
CA GLY A 6 11.09 -11.96 11.81
C GLY A 6 11.76 -10.58 11.78
N ASN A 7 12.93 -10.44 11.15
CA ASN A 7 13.60 -9.14 11.03
C ASN A 7 13.02 -8.34 9.86
N GLY A 8 12.83 -7.04 10.04
CA GLY A 8 12.38 -6.16 8.97
C GLY A 8 13.38 -6.09 7.81
N VAL A 9 12.90 -6.20 6.57
CA VAL A 9 13.74 -6.12 5.37
C VAL A 9 13.79 -4.68 4.86
N GLN A 10 14.95 -4.04 4.91
CA GLN A 10 15.13 -2.65 4.45
C GLN A 10 15.46 -2.58 2.96
N GLY A 11 15.04 -1.51 2.28
CA GLY A 11 15.52 -1.17 0.94
C GLY A 11 14.68 -1.73 -0.21
N GLU A 12 13.60 -2.47 0.08
CA GLU A 12 12.77 -2.99 -1.01
C GLU A 12 11.81 -1.92 -1.53
N PRO A 13 11.65 -1.81 -2.86
CA PRO A 13 10.67 -0.94 -3.47
C PRO A 13 9.25 -1.51 -3.29
N VAL A 14 8.39 -0.76 -2.64
CA VAL A 14 6.97 -1.04 -2.47
C VAL A 14 6.17 -0.20 -3.44
N GLN A 15 5.44 -0.87 -4.33
CA GLN A 15 4.52 -0.24 -5.29
C GLN A 15 3.11 -0.23 -4.72
N TRP A 16 2.44 0.91 -4.86
CA TRP A 16 1.09 1.14 -4.38
C TRP A 16 0.17 1.47 -5.55
N GLN A 17 -0.91 0.70 -5.71
CA GLN A 17 -1.85 0.86 -6.82
C GLN A 17 -3.30 0.77 -6.34
N VAL A 18 -4.11 1.76 -6.73
CA VAL A 18 -5.56 1.68 -6.53
C VAL A 18 -6.15 0.73 -7.57
N LEU A 19 -6.75 -0.36 -7.11
CA LEU A 19 -7.36 -1.38 -7.98
C LEU A 19 -8.83 -1.06 -8.26
N SER A 20 -9.54 -0.46 -7.29
CA SER A 20 -10.97 -0.15 -7.41
C SER A 20 -11.39 1.01 -6.52
N GLY A 21 -12.57 1.56 -6.81
CA GLY A 21 -13.17 2.69 -6.09
C GLY A 21 -12.83 4.07 -6.66
N GLY A 22 -11.82 4.17 -7.53
CA GLY A 22 -11.50 5.41 -8.26
C GLY A 22 -10.80 6.49 -7.42
N GLY A 23 -10.21 6.10 -6.29
CA GLY A 23 -9.39 6.97 -5.45
C GLY A 23 -7.95 7.13 -5.96
N GLN A 24 -7.08 7.72 -5.13
CA GLN A 24 -5.67 7.93 -5.44
C GLN A 24 -4.76 7.82 -4.21
N VAL A 25 -3.51 7.42 -4.44
CA VAL A 25 -2.44 7.52 -3.43
C VAL A 25 -1.95 8.97 -3.40
N ILE A 26 -1.84 9.54 -2.20
CA ILE A 26 -1.29 10.88 -1.99
C ILE A 26 0.23 10.78 -1.99
N GLY A 27 0.89 11.57 -2.83
CA GLY A 27 2.35 11.58 -2.97
C GLY A 27 2.85 10.53 -3.96
N SER A 28 4.01 9.93 -3.67
CA SER A 28 4.58 8.87 -4.52
C SER A 28 3.86 7.54 -4.32
N GLY A 29 3.45 6.90 -5.42
CA GLY A 29 2.97 5.52 -5.41
C GLY A 29 4.08 4.48 -5.25
N SER A 30 5.35 4.89 -5.24
CA SER A 30 6.51 4.02 -5.02
C SER A 30 7.29 4.49 -3.81
N MET A 31 7.49 3.62 -2.82
CA MET A 31 8.18 3.91 -1.57
C MET A 31 9.25 2.85 -1.27
N ILE A 32 10.38 3.26 -0.72
CA ILE A 32 11.41 2.32 -0.24
C ILE A 32 11.13 1.99 1.24
N SER A 33 11.24 0.71 1.60
CA SER A 33 11.08 0.32 3.00
C SER A 33 12.22 0.80 3.90
N GLY A 34 11.87 1.22 5.11
CA GLY A 34 12.81 1.59 6.15
C GLY A 34 13.44 0.40 6.86
N LYS A 35 14.28 0.68 7.87
CA LYS A 35 15.07 -0.27 8.67
C LYS A 35 14.27 -1.40 9.34
N PHE A 36 12.96 -1.22 9.51
CA PHE A 36 12.05 -2.22 10.07
C PHE A 36 11.15 -2.88 9.02
N GLY A 37 11.48 -2.75 7.73
CA GLY A 37 10.66 -3.24 6.63
C GLY A 37 9.30 -2.57 6.52
N LEU A 38 9.23 -1.31 6.99
CA LEU A 38 8.04 -0.48 6.94
C LEU A 38 8.12 0.45 5.74
N ALA A 39 7.11 0.43 4.88
CA ALA A 39 6.87 1.42 3.85
C ALA A 39 5.54 2.10 4.15
N GLN A 40 5.52 3.42 4.08
CA GLN A 40 4.34 4.24 4.40
C GLN A 40 4.09 5.20 3.25
N ILE A 41 2.84 5.25 2.79
CA ILE A 41 2.35 6.31 1.90
C ILE A 41 1.91 7.51 2.73
N GLN A 42 1.92 8.70 2.15
CA GLN A 42 1.45 9.91 2.82
C GLN A 42 -0.05 9.85 3.13
N GLY A 43 -0.81 9.17 2.27
CA GLY A 43 -2.23 8.90 2.49
C GLY A 43 -2.87 8.20 1.31
N TRP A 44 -4.09 7.72 1.52
CA TRP A 44 -4.94 7.16 0.48
C TRP A 44 -6.28 7.90 0.52
N GLN A 45 -6.60 8.59 -0.58
CA GLN A 45 -7.88 9.24 -0.75
C GLN A 45 -8.82 8.28 -1.49
N LEU A 46 -9.97 7.98 -0.88
CA LEU A 46 -11.01 7.16 -1.50
C LEU A 46 -11.70 7.92 -2.63
N GLY A 47 -12.26 7.20 -3.59
CA GLY A 47 -13.02 7.81 -4.67
C GLY A 47 -14.33 8.45 -4.17
N PRO A 48 -14.91 9.36 -4.96
CA PRO A 48 -16.07 10.17 -4.55
C PRO A 48 -17.39 9.38 -4.54
N THR A 49 -17.43 8.21 -5.18
CA THR A 49 -18.62 7.35 -5.21
C THR A 49 -18.65 6.47 -3.96
N PRO A 50 -19.74 6.51 -3.16
CA PRO A 50 -19.89 5.59 -2.04
C PRO A 50 -19.76 4.14 -2.49
N GLY A 51 -18.99 3.34 -1.75
CA GLY A 51 -18.69 1.96 -2.11
C GLY A 51 -17.29 1.50 -1.72
N GLN A 52 -16.98 0.26 -2.10
CA GLN A 52 -15.71 -0.36 -1.78
C GLN A 52 -14.57 0.24 -2.63
N ASN A 53 -13.46 0.51 -1.96
CA ASN A 53 -12.20 0.94 -2.54
C ASN A 53 -11.13 -0.11 -2.17
N THR A 54 -10.23 -0.41 -3.10
CA THR A 54 -9.14 -1.36 -2.88
C THR A 54 -7.81 -0.76 -3.30
N LEU A 55 -6.83 -0.82 -2.41
CA LEU A 55 -5.44 -0.41 -2.63
C LEU A 55 -4.53 -1.63 -2.45
N GLU A 56 -3.66 -1.87 -3.42
CA GLU A 56 -2.66 -2.93 -3.38
C GLU A 56 -1.29 -2.37 -3.01
N ALA A 57 -0.56 -3.10 -2.17
CA ALA A 57 0.87 -2.93 -1.94
C ALA A 57 1.62 -4.18 -2.44
N ALA A 58 2.56 -3.98 -3.36
CA ALA A 58 3.32 -5.05 -3.99
C ALA A 58 4.84 -4.83 -3.84
N VAL A 59 5.54 -5.93 -3.56
CA VAL A 59 7.01 -6.02 -3.54
C VAL A 59 7.38 -7.31 -4.25
N SER A 60 8.32 -7.27 -5.19
CA SER A 60 8.62 -8.42 -6.09
C SER A 60 8.92 -9.74 -5.37
N SER A 61 9.45 -9.65 -4.15
CA SER A 61 9.92 -10.77 -3.33
C SER A 61 8.93 -11.17 -2.20
N PHE A 62 7.77 -10.50 -2.09
CA PHE A 62 6.78 -10.75 -1.03
C PHE A 62 5.38 -10.97 -1.60
N PRO A 63 4.50 -11.68 -0.87
CA PRO A 63 3.07 -11.69 -1.18
C PRO A 63 2.49 -10.27 -1.23
N VAL A 64 1.57 -10.04 -2.16
CA VAL A 64 0.82 -8.78 -2.25
C VAL A 64 -0.10 -8.61 -1.04
N VAL A 65 -0.31 -7.36 -0.63
CA VAL A 65 -1.23 -7.01 0.46
C VAL A 65 -2.31 -6.08 -0.09
N HIS A 66 -3.57 -6.39 0.23
CA HIS A 66 -4.71 -5.55 -0.12
C HIS A 66 -5.25 -4.82 1.09
N PHE A 67 -5.47 -3.52 0.92
CA PHE A 67 -6.17 -2.66 1.85
C PHE A 67 -7.54 -2.33 1.26
N THR A 68 -8.58 -2.53 2.05
CA THR A 68 -9.96 -2.20 1.66
C THR A 68 -10.52 -1.11 2.54
N ALA A 69 -11.26 -0.18 1.94
CA ALA A 69 -12.02 0.82 2.66
C ALA A 69 -13.38 1.04 1.99
N THR A 70 -14.36 1.57 2.73
CA THR A 70 -15.68 1.91 2.20
C THR A 70 -15.87 3.41 2.26
N ALA A 71 -16.05 4.04 1.09
CA ALA A 71 -16.47 5.42 1.01
C ALA A 71 -17.96 5.51 1.39
N THR A 72 -18.29 6.46 2.26
CA THR A 72 -19.67 6.76 2.68
C THR A 72 -20.01 8.20 2.30
N PRO A 73 -21.30 8.55 2.18
CA PRO A 73 -21.74 9.93 1.92
C PRO A 73 -21.27 10.94 2.98
#